data_AF-A0A3M1IMA9-F1
#
_entry.id   AF-A0A3M1IMA9-F1
#
_cell.length_a   1.000
_cell.length_b   1.000
_cell.length_c   1.000
_cell.angle_alpha   90.00
_cell.angle_beta   90.00
_cell.angle_gamma   90.00
#
_symmetry.space_group_name_H-M   'P 1'
#
loop_
_entity.id
_entity.type
_entity.pdbx_description
1 polymer ?
#
loop_
_entity_poly.entity_id
_entity_poly.type
_entity_poly.pdbx_seq_one_letter_code
_entity_poly.pdbx_strand_id
1 'polypeptide(L)'
;MQVIITGGRGFLGQRIAEEILERGGLALPGGQRLEAPEIVLADLGEGTVSPSLEGKVSCAALDVADAAAVRALIGPETAAV
;
A
#
# COMPACT_ATOMS: atom_id res chain seq x y z
N MET A 1 -10.94 1.97 -4.44
CA MET A 1 -9.79 1.29 -5.07
C MET A 1 -8.55 1.49 -4.21
N GLN A 2 -7.77 0.42 -4.07
CA GLN A 2 -6.69 0.27 -3.12
C GLN A 2 -5.34 0.13 -3.82
N VAL A 3 -4.31 0.70 -3.20
CA VAL A 3 -2.90 0.42 -3.48
C VAL A 3 -2.35 -0.34 -2.29
N ILE A 4 -1.88 -1.56 -2.53
CA ILE A 4 -1.20 -2.36 -1.52
C ILE A 4 0.29 -2.17 -1.71
N ILE A 5 1.04 -1.94 -0.63
CA ILE A 5 2.49 -1.82 -0.68
C ILE A 5 3.09 -2.93 0.16
N THR A 6 3.68 -3.95 -0.48
CA THR A 6 4.43 -5.00 0.23
C THR A 6 5.77 -4.48 0.72
N GLY A 7 6.22 -4.90 1.91
CA GLY A 7 7.32 -4.21 2.59
C GLY A 7 6.93 -2.78 2.98
N GLY A 8 5.63 -2.51 3.11
CA GLY A 8 5.06 -1.18 3.27
C GLY A 8 5.47 -0.48 4.55
N ARG A 9 5.93 -1.22 5.56
CA ARG A 9 6.43 -0.67 6.83
C ARG A 9 7.95 -0.48 6.81
N GLY A 10 8.63 -0.86 5.74
CA GLY A 10 10.03 -0.51 5.48
C GLY A 10 10.21 0.94 5.00
N PHE A 11 11.46 1.41 4.97
CA PHE A 11 11.78 2.80 4.58
C PHE A 11 11.21 3.20 3.22
N LEU A 12 11.43 2.36 2.20
CA LEU A 12 10.98 2.67 0.84
C LEU A 12 9.45 2.60 0.71
N GLY A 13 8.82 1.59 1.31
CA GLY A 13 7.37 1.44 1.27
C GLY A 13 6.63 2.65 1.84
N GLN A 14 7.13 3.17 2.97
CA GLN A 14 6.58 4.38 3.58
C GLN A 14 6.81 5.63 2.71
N ARG A 15 7.99 5.78 2.09
CA ARG A 15 8.27 6.90 1.17
C ARG A 15 7.34 6.88 -0.05
N ILE A 16 7.05 5.69 -0.59
CA ILE A 16 6.11 5.53 -1.71
C ILE A 16 4.70 5.94 -1.27
N ALA A 17 4.24 5.48 -0.11
CA ALA A 17 2.93 5.84 0.41
C ALA A 17 2.78 7.36 0.59
N GLU A 18 3.80 8.02 1.16
CA GLU A 18 3.81 9.47 1.34
C GLU A 18 3.71 10.20 0.00
N GLU A 19 4.51 9.80 -0.99
CA GLU A 19 4.50 10.41 -2.32
C GLU A 19 3.14 10.27 -3.01
N ILE A 20 2.48 9.10 -2.88
CA ILE A 20 1.14 8.88 -3.45
C ILE A 20 0.12 9.83 -2.79
N LEU A 21 0.17 10.00 -1.46
CA LEU A 21 -0.71 10.91 -0.74
C LEU A 21 -0.43 12.38 -1.09
N GLU A 22 0.84 12.78 -1.18
CA GLU A 22 1.25 14.14 -1.54
C GLU A 22 0.81 14.51 -2.96
N ARG A 23 0.91 13.57 -3.91
CA ARG A 23 0.42 13.75 -5.28
C ARG A 23 -1.10 13.64 -5.40
N GLY A 24 -1.78 13.15 -4.36
CA GLY A 24 -3.21 12.87 -4.36
C GLY A 24 -3.62 11.70 -5.28
N GLY A 25 -2.69 10.88 -5.75
CA GLY A 25 -3.01 9.78 -6.66
C GLY A 25 -1.81 9.08 -7.30
N LEU A 26 -2.09 8.01 -8.05
CA LEU A 26 -1.11 7.14 -8.68
C LEU A 26 -1.41 6.98 -10.18
N ALA A 27 -0.39 7.07 -11.03
CA ALA A 27 -0.53 6.73 -12.44
C ALA A 27 -0.55 5.21 -12.62
N LEU A 28 -1.53 4.70 -13.36
CA LEU A 28 -1.69 3.28 -13.68
C LEU A 28 -1.22 2.99 -15.12
N PRO A 29 -0.96 1.72 -15.45
CA PRO A 29 -0.70 1.30 -16.83
C PRO A 29 -1.80 1.80 -17.79
N GLY A 30 -1.42 2.23 -18.98
CA GLY A 30 -2.36 2.76 -19.98
C GLY A 30 -2.73 4.24 -19.79
N GLY A 31 -2.04 4.97 -18.91
CA GLY A 31 -2.20 6.43 -18.75
C GLY A 31 -3.41 6.84 -17.92
N GLN A 32 -4.11 5.87 -17.32
CA GLN A 32 -5.16 6.15 -16.35
C GLN A 32 -4.54 6.66 -15.04
N ARG A 33 -5.26 7.52 -14.33
CA ARG A 33 -4.85 7.99 -13.01
C ARG A 33 -5.85 7.52 -11.96
N LEU A 34 -5.32 6.94 -10.89
CA LEU A 34 -6.08 6.59 -9.70
C LEU A 34 -5.99 7.75 -8.72
N GLU A 35 -7.10 8.49 -8.58
CA GLU A 35 -7.21 9.61 -7.65
C GLU A 35 -7.54 9.12 -6.23
N ALA A 36 -6.89 9.72 -5.23
CA ALA A 36 -7.09 9.48 -3.80
C ALA A 36 -7.25 7.99 -3.41
N PRO A 37 -6.28 7.12 -3.73
CA PRO A 37 -6.37 5.71 -3.37
C PRO A 37 -6.32 5.48 -1.86
N GLU A 38 -7.04 4.46 -1.40
CA GLU A 38 -6.78 3.87 -0.11
C GLU A 38 -5.42 3.15 -0.15
N ILE A 39 -4.56 3.38 0.85
CA ILE A 39 -3.23 2.76 0.91
C ILE A 39 -3.20 1.72 2.03
N VAL A 40 -2.74 0.52 1.69
CA VAL A 40 -2.52 -0.59 2.62
C VAL A 40 -1.04 -0.90 2.70
N LEU A 41 -0.42 -0.70 3.86
CA LEU A 41 0.96 -1.12 4.12
C LEU A 41 0.97 -2.57 4.57
N ALA A 42 1.40 -3.47 3.68
CA ALA A 42 1.50 -4.90 3.95
C ALA A 42 2.95 -5.28 4.27
N ASP A 43 3.20 -5.88 5.43
CA ASP A 43 4.56 -6.22 5.86
C ASP A 43 4.55 -7.41 6.85
N LEU A 44 5.67 -8.13 6.92
CA LEU A 44 5.85 -9.27 7.83
C LEU A 44 5.99 -8.79 9.28
N GLY A 45 6.61 -7.62 9.49
CA GLY A 45 7.00 -7.12 10.81
C GLY A 45 6.08 -6.04 11.39
N GLU A 46 6.11 -5.90 12.72
CA GLU A 46 5.52 -4.78 13.44
C GLU A 46 6.38 -3.49 13.37
N GLY A 47 6.66 -3.00 12.15
CA GLY A 47 7.40 -1.74 11.94
C GLY A 47 6.61 -0.48 12.26
N THR A 48 7.20 0.58 12.79
CA THR A 48 6.45 1.83 13.02
C THR A 48 6.02 2.47 11.70
N VAL A 49 4.78 2.98 11.65
CA VAL A 49 4.30 3.85 10.58
C VAL A 49 4.84 5.26 10.83
N SER A 50 5.28 5.95 9.79
CA SER A 50 5.78 7.32 9.91
C SER A 50 4.67 8.26 10.36
N PRO A 51 4.97 9.30 11.16
CA PRO A 51 3.96 10.26 11.61
C PRO A 51 3.17 10.93 10.47
N SER A 52 3.79 11.07 9.30
CA SER A 52 3.17 11.60 8.07
C SER A 52 2.04 10.71 7.53
N LEU A 53 2.08 9.41 7.82
CA LEU A 53 1.14 8.39 7.35
C LEU A 53 0.11 7.97 8.42
N GLU A 54 0.33 8.33 9.68
CA GLU A 54 -0.59 8.02 10.77
C GLU A 54 -2.02 8.50 10.47
N GLY A 55 -2.99 7.58 10.54
CA GLY A 55 -4.40 7.84 10.25
C GLY A 55 -4.75 8.02 8.76
N LYS A 56 -3.77 7.97 7.85
CA LYS A 56 -3.97 8.09 6.39
C LYS A 56 -3.81 6.77 5.63
N VAL A 57 -3.24 5.76 6.29
CA VAL A 57 -3.01 4.42 5.73
C VAL A 57 -3.54 3.35 6.67
N SER A 58 -3.84 2.19 6.13
CA SER A 58 -4.10 0.98 6.91
C SER A 58 -2.88 0.05 6.88
N CYS A 59 -2.76 -0.85 7.85
CA CYS A 59 -1.68 -1.82 7.90
C CYS A 59 -2.26 -3.24 7.88
N ALA A 60 -1.59 -4.14 7.17
CA ALA A 60 -1.90 -5.56 7.14
C ALA A 60 -0.62 -6.37 7.43
N ALA A 61 -0.72 -7.36 8.32
CA ALA A 61 0.34 -8.34 8.48
C ALA A 61 0.33 -9.26 7.25
N LEU A 62 1.47 -9.40 6.58
CA LEU A 62 1.61 -10.25 5.40
C LEU A 62 3.01 -10.87 5.34
N ASP A 63 3.07 -12.19 5.34
CA ASP A 63 4.21 -12.92 4.79
C ASP A 63 4.00 -13.07 3.28
N VAL A 64 4.83 -12.41 2.47
CA VAL A 64 4.74 -12.49 1.00
C VAL A 64 5.05 -13.91 0.47
N ALA A 65 5.72 -14.75 1.27
CA ALA A 65 5.94 -16.15 0.92
C ALA A 65 4.68 -17.03 1.11
N ASP A 66 3.69 -16.58 1.88
CA ASP A 66 2.40 -17.25 2.00
C ASP A 66 1.46 -16.85 0.85
N ALA A 67 1.42 -17.71 -0.17
CA ALA A 67 0.58 -17.50 -1.34
C ALA A 67 -0.93 -17.41 -1.04
N ALA A 68 -1.42 -18.06 0.03
CA ALA A 68 -2.82 -17.97 0.40
C ALA A 68 -3.12 -16.60 1.03
N ALA A 69 -2.23 -16.11 1.90
CA ALA A 69 -2.34 -14.78 2.50
C ALA A 69 -2.28 -13.66 1.43
N VAL A 70 -1.34 -13.75 0.47
CA VAL A 70 -1.25 -12.79 -0.65
C VAL A 70 -2.55 -12.76 -1.46
N ARG A 71 -3.11 -13.92 -1.79
CA ARG A 71 -4.38 -14.02 -2.54
C ARG A 71 -5.58 -13.51 -1.75
N ALA A 72 -5.57 -13.64 -0.42
CA ALA A 72 -6.64 -13.13 0.42
C ALA A 72 -6.58 -11.60 0.55
N LEU A 73 -5.39 -11.01 0.51
CA LEU A 73 -5.20 -9.57 0.60
C LEU A 73 -5.50 -8.86 -0.73
N ILE A 74 -5.14 -9.46 -1.87
CA ILE A 74 -5.40 -8.90 -3.21
C ILE A 74 -6.84 -9.22 -3.60
N GLY A 75 -7.68 -8.18 -3.66
CA GLY A 75 -9.10 -8.30 -3.96
C GLY A 75 -9.55 -7.51 -5.19
N PRO A 76 -10.86 -7.52 -5.50
CA PRO A 76 -11.43 -6.76 -6.62
C PRO A 76 -11.19 -5.25 -6.55
N GLU A 77 -11.00 -4.71 -5.34
CA GLU A 77 -10.71 -3.30 -5.11
C GLU A 77 -9.22 -2.95 -5.27
N THR A 78 -8.34 -3.94 -5.44
CA THR A 78 -6.90 -3.71 -5.60
C THR A 78 -6.61 -3.23 -7.02
N ALA A 79 -6.14 -1.99 -7.16
CA ALA A 79 -5.70 -1.44 -8.44
C ALA A 79 -4.21 -1.62 -8.72
N ALA A 80 -3.40 -1.68 -7.67
CA ALA A 80 -1.96 -1.84 -7.77
C ALA A 80 -1.40 -2.53 -6.52
N VAL A 81 -0.30 -3.26 -6.72
CA VAL A 81 0.56 -3.87 -5.70
C VAL A 81 2.00 -3.52 -6.02
#